data_AF-A0A842V2R6-F1
#
_entry.id   AF-A0A842V2R6-F1
#
_cell.length_a   1.000
_cell.length_b   1.000
_cell.length_c   1.000
_cell.angle_alpha   90.00
_cell.angle_beta   90.00
_cell.angle_gamma   90.00
#
_symmetry.space_group_name_H-M   'P 1'
#
loop_
_entity.id
_entity.type
_entity.pdbx_description
1 polymer ?
#
loop_
_entity_poly.entity_id
_entity_poly.type
_entity_poly.pdbx_seq_one_letter_code
_entity_poly.pdbx_strand_id
1 'polypeptide(L)'
;MLNRDAPKHVLKNRNSYKGMDARYMPRGIKTPACFMIYKDTVVIILQSPEAIAVEIINQHIADSFKAYFDDFWKKSRPFRRIM
;
A
#
# COMPACT_ATOMS: atom_id res chain seq x y z
N MET A 1 0.64 -0.48 -2.54
CA MET A 1 1.55 -1.50 -3.12
C MET A 1 0.83 -2.84 -3.14
N LEU A 2 1.11 -3.70 -4.12
CA LEU A 2 0.51 -5.03 -4.23
C LEU A 2 1.57 -6.11 -3.95
N ASN A 3 1.14 -7.24 -3.41
CA ASN A 3 1.98 -8.43 -3.30
C ASN A 3 2.41 -8.92 -4.70
N ARG A 4 3.57 -9.57 -4.80
CA ARG A 4 4.20 -10.01 -6.06
C ARG A 4 3.32 -10.98 -6.87
N ASP A 5 2.47 -11.72 -6.18
CA ASP A 5 1.51 -12.69 -6.73
C ASP A 5 0.17 -12.06 -7.15
N ALA A 6 -0.05 -10.76 -6.88
CA ALA A 6 -1.28 -10.10 -7.29
C ALA A 6 -1.41 -10.09 -8.84
N PRO A 7 -2.59 -10.41 -9.40
CA PRO A 7 -2.76 -10.53 -10.85
C PRO A 7 -2.36 -9.25 -11.62
N LYS A 8 -1.70 -9.41 -12.78
CA LYS A 8 -1.24 -8.27 -13.60
C LYS A 8 -2.35 -7.32 -14.02
N HIS A 9 -3.55 -7.84 -14.28
CA HIS A 9 -4.69 -7.00 -14.66
C HIS A 9 -5.13 -6.07 -13.50
N VAL A 10 -4.97 -6.49 -12.24
CA VAL A 10 -5.28 -5.65 -11.07
C VAL A 10 -4.31 -4.48 -11.01
N LEU A 11 -3.01 -4.73 -11.18
CA LEU A 11 -2.00 -3.67 -11.21
C LEU A 11 -2.23 -2.70 -12.39
N LYS A 12 -2.53 -3.24 -13.58
CA LYS A 12 -2.87 -2.44 -14.77
C LYS A 12 -4.09 -1.55 -14.53
N ASN A 13 -5.15 -2.10 -13.91
CA ASN A 13 -6.35 -1.34 -13.57
C ASN A 13 -6.05 -0.23 -12.56
N ARG A 14 -5.27 -0.50 -11.50
CA ARG A 14 -4.91 0.55 -10.53
C ARG A 14 -4.12 1.70 -11.16
N ASN A 15 -3.26 1.41 -12.12
CA ASN A 15 -2.48 2.43 -12.84
C ASN A 15 -3.23 3.09 -14.01
N SER A 16 -4.52 2.78 -14.25
CA SER A 16 -5.30 3.47 -15.28
C SER A 16 -5.90 4.80 -14.79
N TYR A 17 -6.01 4.98 -13.48
CA TYR A 17 -6.56 6.20 -12.86
C TYR A 17 -5.51 7.31 -12.80
N LYS A 18 -5.93 8.56 -13.08
CA LYS A 18 -5.05 9.74 -13.00
C LYS A 18 -4.52 9.93 -11.57
N GLY A 19 -3.21 10.09 -11.44
CA GLY A 19 -2.54 10.32 -10.15
C GLY A 19 -2.24 9.05 -9.34
N MET A 20 -2.57 7.86 -9.86
CA MET A 20 -2.24 6.60 -9.21
C MET A 20 -0.91 6.03 -9.70
N ASP A 21 -0.06 5.62 -8.77
CA ASP A 21 1.10 4.76 -9.02
C ASP A 21 0.95 3.52 -8.12
N ALA A 22 0.69 2.38 -8.74
CA ALA A 22 0.65 1.10 -8.05
C ALA A 22 1.84 0.25 -8.48
N ARG A 23 2.50 -0.35 -7.49
CA ARG A 23 3.74 -1.12 -7.66
C ARG A 23 3.65 -2.49 -7.01
N TYR A 24 4.44 -3.43 -7.51
CA TYR A 24 4.65 -4.72 -6.86
C TYR A 24 5.74 -4.64 -5.80
N MET A 25 5.51 -5.30 -4.67
CA MET A 25 6.57 -5.59 -3.71
C MET A 25 7.57 -6.61 -4.30
N PRO A 26 8.88 -6.47 -4.02
CA PRO A 26 9.90 -7.38 -4.57
C PRO A 26 9.83 -8.78 -3.93
N ARG A 27 9.39 -8.84 -2.67
CA ARG A 27 9.14 -10.05 -1.89
C ARG A 27 7.68 -10.03 -1.45
N GLY A 28 7.07 -11.21 -1.39
CA GLY A 28 5.70 -11.29 -0.91
C GLY A 28 5.66 -11.29 0.61
N ILE A 29 4.89 -10.37 1.17
CA ILE A 29 4.54 -10.36 2.59
C ILE A 29 3.11 -10.88 2.67
N LYS A 30 2.93 -12.06 3.28
CA LYS A 30 1.61 -12.61 3.57
C LYS A 30 1.18 -12.12 4.94
N THR A 31 0.33 -11.10 4.97
CA THR A 31 -0.24 -10.55 6.19
C THR A 31 -1.66 -10.06 5.91
N PRO A 32 -2.61 -10.24 6.85
CA PRO A 32 -3.92 -9.60 6.77
C PRO A 32 -3.86 -8.11 7.08
N ALA A 33 -2.75 -7.63 7.66
CA ALA A 33 -2.59 -6.23 8.02
C ALA A 33 -2.26 -5.38 6.80
N CYS A 34 -3.02 -4.32 6.59
CA CYS A 34 -2.64 -3.22 5.72
C CYS A 34 -2.77 -1.89 6.47
N PHE A 35 -2.12 -0.86 5.95
CA PHE A 35 -2.30 0.49 6.47
C PHE A 35 -2.45 1.49 5.32
N MET A 36 -3.21 2.54 5.60
CA MET A 36 -3.40 3.69 4.72
C MET A 36 -3.00 4.95 5.47
N ILE A 37 -2.33 5.86 4.78
CA ILE A 37 -1.86 7.12 5.36
C ILE A 37 -2.47 8.24 4.51
N TYR A 38 -3.09 9.22 5.16
CA TYR A 38 -3.57 10.43 4.52
C TYR A 38 -3.40 11.60 5.49
N LYS A 39 -2.74 12.68 5.07
CA LYS A 39 -2.44 13.85 5.91
C LYS A 39 -1.81 13.42 7.25
N ASP A 40 -2.47 13.70 8.37
CA ASP A 40 -2.08 13.41 9.75
C ASP A 40 -2.70 12.11 10.29
N THR A 41 -3.34 11.32 9.42
CA THR A 41 -4.06 10.11 9.80
C THR A 41 -3.41 8.85 9.26
N VAL A 42 -3.34 7.82 10.10
CA VAL A 42 -3.11 6.43 9.69
C VAL A 42 -4.31 5.57 10.05
N VAL A 43 -4.72 4.73 9.11
CA VAL A 43 -5.72 3.67 9.35
C VAL A 43 -5.00 2.34 9.22
N ILE A 44 -4.98 1.55 10.29
CA ILE A 44 -4.47 0.18 10.29
C ILE A 44 -5.68 -0.75 10.19
N ILE A 45 -5.69 -1.63 9.19
CA ILE A 45 -6.78 -2.55 8.93
C ILE A 45 -6.25 -3.98 9.06
N LEU A 46 -6.91 -4.78 9.90
CA LEU A 46 -6.72 -6.22 9.97
C LEU A 46 -7.83 -6.88 9.16
N GLN A 47 -7.50 -7.34 7.96
CA GLN A 47 -8.47 -7.95 7.06
C GLN A 47 -8.85 -9.35 7.54
N SER A 48 -10.13 -9.54 7.84
CA SER A 48 -10.78 -10.80 8.18
C SER A 48 -12.28 -10.66 7.86
N PRO A 49 -13.09 -11.73 7.97
CA PRO A 49 -14.55 -11.61 7.92
C PRO A 49 -15.10 -10.62 8.96
N GLU A 50 -14.44 -10.52 10.12
CA GLU A 50 -14.71 -9.56 11.19
C GLU A 50 -13.63 -8.48 11.22
N ALA A 51 -13.52 -7.73 10.12
CA ALA A 51 -12.43 -6.79 9.94
C ALA A 51 -12.42 -5.71 11.03
N ILE A 52 -11.24 -5.45 11.59
CA ILE A 52 -11.01 -4.36 12.55
C ILE A 52 -10.18 -3.30 11.85
N ALA A 53 -10.62 -2.04 11.97
CA ALA A 53 -9.85 -0.88 11.58
C ALA A 53 -9.58 0.00 12.81
N VAL A 54 -8.34 0.43 12.96
CA VAL A 54 -7.92 1.41 13.97
C VAL A 54 -7.48 2.67 13.24
N GLU A 55 -8.20 3.76 13.44
CA GLU A 55 -7.84 5.08 12.94
C GLU A 55 -7.11 5.88 14.03
N ILE A 56 -5.97 6.46 13.65
CA ILE A 56 -5.14 7.28 14.54
C ILE A 56 -4.90 8.61 13.84
N ILE A 57 -5.40 9.70 14.42
CA ILE A 57 -5.26 11.07 13.92
C ILE A 57 -4.14 11.75 14.74
N ASN A 58 -2.92 11.73 14.20
CA ASN A 58 -1.74 12.34 14.79
C ASN A 58 -0.60 12.43 13.75
N GLN A 59 -0.12 13.65 13.46
CA GLN A 59 0.93 13.88 12.45
C GLN A 59 2.21 13.07 12.72
N HIS A 60 2.70 13.04 13.96
CA HIS A 60 3.94 12.34 14.30
C HIS A 60 3.82 10.82 14.09
N ILE A 61 2.65 10.25 14.36
CA ILE A 61 2.37 8.83 14.09
C ILE A 61 2.23 8.59 12.58
N ALA A 62 1.51 9.45 11.86
CA ALA A 62 1.41 9.35 10.40
C ALA A 62 2.78 9.41 9.72
N ASP A 63 3.68 10.29 10.16
CA ASP A 63 5.06 10.39 9.66
C ASP A 63 5.87 9.12 9.95
N SER A 64 5.68 8.52 11.13
CA SER A 64 6.31 7.25 11.50
C SER A 64 5.87 6.10 10.58
N PHE A 65 4.58 6.01 10.25
CA PHE A 65 4.07 5.02 9.29
C PHE A 65 4.51 5.32 7.85
N LYS A 66 4.64 6.60 7.50
CA LYS A 66 5.16 7.02 6.20
C LYS A 66 6.60 6.55 6.00
N ALA A 67 7.43 6.53 7.04
CA ALA A 67 8.80 5.99 6.94
C ALA A 67 8.82 4.51 6.50
N TYR A 68 7.91 3.66 7.02
CA TYR A 68 7.75 2.28 6.55
C TYR A 68 7.27 2.23 5.10
N PHE A 69 6.28 3.05 4.74
CA PHE A 69 5.82 3.15 3.36
C PHE A 69 6.96 3.52 2.41
N ASP A 70 7.74 4.54 2.73
CA ASP A 70 8.83 5.04 1.90
C ASP A 70 9.92 3.97 1.68
N ASP A 71 10.26 3.19 2.70
CA ASP A 71 11.19 2.06 2.58
C ASP A 71 10.65 0.97 1.64
N PHE A 72 9.39 0.58 1.81
CA PHE A 72 8.73 -0.38 0.92
C PHE A 72 8.63 0.15 -0.51
N TRP A 73 8.35 1.44 -0.66
CA TRP A 73 8.22 2.11 -1.94
C TRP A 73 9.54 2.12 -2.71
N LYS A 74 10.66 2.44 -2.05
CA LYS A 74 12.02 2.39 -2.62
C LYS A 74 12.38 1.00 -3.12
N LYS A 75 11.93 -0.05 -2.43
CA LYS A 75 12.19 -1.46 -2.77
C LYS A 75 11.22 -2.02 -3.82
N SER A 76 10.10 -1.34 -4.06
CA SER A 76 9.06 -1.79 -4.99
C SER A 76 9.45 -1.66 -6.46
N ARG A 77 8.77 -2.43 -7.33
CA ARG A 77 8.99 -2.41 -8.78
C ARG A 77 7.92 -1.56 -9.47
N PRO A 78 8.29 -0.47 -10.18
CA PRO A 78 7.35 0.34 -10.95
C PRO A 78 6.63 -0.50 -12.01
N PHE A 79 5.38 -0.17 -12.30
CA PHE A 79 4.69 -0.77 -13.44
C PHE A 79 5.31 -0.25 -14.74
N ARG A 80 6.09 -1.09 -15.43
CA ARG A 80 6.57 -0.78 -16.77
C ARG A 80 5.42 -0.99 -17.76
N ARG A 81 4.88 0.10 -18.30
CA ARG A 81 4.09 0.02 -19.54
C ARG A 81 5.04 -0.50 -20.62
N ILE A 82 4.80 -1.71 -21.11
CA ILE A 82 5.32 -2.09 -22.42
C ILE A 82 4.62 -1.11 -23.38
N MET A 83 5.40 -0.23 -23.98
CA MET A 83 4.95 0.60 -25.10
C MET A 83 4.67 -0.30 -26.29
#